data_AF-A0A1Z4LSB6-F1
#
_entry.id   AF-A0A1Z4LSB6-F1
#
_cell.length_a   1.000
_cell.length_b   1.000
_cell.length_c   1.000
_cell.angle_alpha   90.00
_cell.angle_beta   90.00
_cell.angle_gamma   90.00
#
_symmetry.space_group_name_H-M   'P 1'
#
loop_
_entity.id
_entity.type
_entity.pdbx_description
1 polymer ?
#
loop_
_entity_poly.entity_id
_entity_poly.type
_entity_poly.pdbx_seq_one_letter_code
_entity_poly.pdbx_strand_id
1 'polypeptide(L)' 'MNSQTVNITEGLVTRLQNLSPEQQQQVVDFIEFLEQKYIQQPSNQEQPKRRIFGLHEGQGWMSENFNEPLPDEFWFGEE' A
#
# COMPACT_ATOMS: atom_id res chain seq x y z
N MET A 1 -12.49 3.35 18.30
CA MET A 1 -12.38 2.37 17.19
C MET A 1 -12.48 0.92 17.68
N ASN A 2 -13.00 0.66 18.90
CA ASN A 2 -12.78 -0.64 19.57
C ASN A 2 -14.05 -1.52 19.56
N SER A 3 -15.22 -0.95 19.29
CA SER A 3 -16.50 -1.67 19.33
C SER A 3 -16.73 -2.56 18.10
N GLN A 4 -16.12 -2.23 16.95
CA GLN A 4 -16.22 -3.02 15.72
C GLN A 4 -15.39 -4.30 15.79
N THR A 5 -14.18 -4.26 16.36
CA THR A 5 -13.29 -5.42 16.48
C THR A 5 -13.81 -6.46 17.46
N VAL A 6 -14.43 -6.02 18.56
CA VAL A 6 -15.06 -6.90 19.55
C VAL A 6 -16.25 -7.66 18.92
N ASN A 7 -17.11 -6.96 18.14
CA ASN A 7 -18.25 -7.59 17.45
C ASN A 7 -17.82 -8.67 16.43
N ILE A 8 -16.70 -8.47 15.73
CA ILE A 8 -16.20 -9.45 14.75
C ILE A 8 -15.71 -10.72 15.45
N THR A 9 -15.05 -10.58 16.60
CA THR A 9 -14.46 -11.71 17.33
C THR A 9 -15.54 -12.62 17.92
N GLU A 10 -16.55 -12.05 18.56
CA GLU A 10 -17.66 -12.80 19.16
C GLU A 10 -18.49 -13.56 18.11
N GLY A 11 -18.76 -12.91 16.97
CA GLY A 11 -19.47 -13.52 15.85
C GLY A 11 -18.70 -14.68 15.21
N LEU A 12 -17.37 -14.58 15.13
CA LEU A 12 -16.52 -15.65 14.59
C LEU A 12 -16.47 -16.88 15.51
N VAL A 13 -16.31 -16.69 16.82
CA VAL A 13 -16.27 -17.81 17.79
C VAL A 13 -17.55 -18.63 17.73
N THR A 14 -18.70 -17.96 17.67
CA THR A 14 -20.02 -18.63 17.61
C THR A 14 -20.17 -19.44 16.32
N ARG A 15 -19.68 -18.93 15.19
CA ARG A 15 -19.75 -19.64 13.90
C ARG A 15 -18.79 -20.83 13.86
N LEU A 16 -17.58 -20.69 14.40
CA LEU A 16 -16.59 -21.77 14.47
C LEU A 16 -17.08 -22.98 15.26
N GLN A 17 -17.79 -22.74 16.37
CA GLN A 17 -18.34 -23.82 17.20
C GLN A 17 -19.42 -24.66 16.49
N ASN A 18 -20.08 -24.11 15.47
CA ASN A 18 -21.11 -24.80 14.68
C ASN A 18 -20.55 -25.58 13.48
N LEU A 19 -19.25 -25.46 13.19
CA LEU A 19 -18.60 -26.14 12.07
C LEU A 19 -18.14 -27.55 12.46
N SER A 20 -18.05 -28.44 11.47
CA SER A 20 -17.43 -29.75 11.66
C SER A 20 -15.92 -29.61 11.91
N PRO A 21 -15.26 -30.63 12.51
CA PRO A 21 -13.82 -30.58 12.76
C PRO A 21 -12.98 -30.31 11.50
N GLU A 22 -13.39 -30.88 10.36
CA GLU A 22 -12.71 -30.66 9.07
C GLU A 22 -12.82 -29.21 8.59
N GLN A 23 -13.98 -28.58 8.79
CA GLN A 23 -14.21 -27.19 8.44
C GLN A 23 -13.48 -26.24 9.39
N GLN A 24 -13.35 -26.60 10.68
CA GLN A 24 -12.52 -25.84 11.62
C GLN A 24 -11.06 -25.85 11.18
N GLN A 25 -10.55 -26.99 10.73
CA GLN A 25 -9.18 -27.09 10.21
C GLN A 25 -8.96 -26.18 9.00
N GLN A 26 -9.92 -26.10 8.07
CA GLN A 26 -9.81 -25.18 6.92
C GLN A 26 -9.70 -23.70 7.34
N VAL A 27 -10.36 -23.30 8.42
CA VAL A 27 -10.22 -21.93 8.96
C VAL A 27 -8.82 -21.74 9.54
N VAL A 28 -8.30 -22.72 10.28
CA VAL A 28 -6.92 -22.68 10.80
C VAL A 28 -5.92 -22.54 9.66
N ASP A 29 -6.05 -23.36 8.63
CA ASP A 29 -5.17 -23.32 7.45
C ASP A 29 -5.26 -21.97 6.74
N PHE A 30 -6.46 -21.37 6.68
CA PHE A 30 -6.65 -20.05 6.08
C PHE A 30 -6.03 -18.93 6.93
N ILE A 31 -6.12 -19.00 8.25
CA ILE A 31 -5.45 -18.05 9.15
C ILE A 31 -3.93 -18.15 8.95
N GLU A 32 -3.37 -19.36 8.92
CA GLU A 32 -1.95 -19.58 8.65
C GLU A 32 -1.54 -19.01 7.29
N PHE A 33 -2.35 -19.23 6.26
CA PHE A 33 -2.13 -18.62 4.94
C PHE A 33 -2.11 -17.09 5.00
N LEU A 34 -3.04 -16.46 5.72
CA LEU A 34 -3.08 -15.00 5.87
C LEU A 34 -1.84 -14.48 6.61
N GLU A 35 -1.44 -15.14 7.68
CA GLU A 35 -0.23 -14.81 8.42
C GLU A 35 1.00 -14.89 7.50
N GLN A 36 1.17 -15.98 6.77
CA GLN A 36 2.29 -16.12 5.84
C GLN A 36 2.24 -15.06 4.72
N LYS A 37 1.06 -14.83 4.12
CA LYS A 37 0.88 -13.88 3.03
C LYS A 37 1.22 -12.45 3.43
N TYR A 38 0.83 -12.01 4.62
CA TYR A 38 0.96 -10.62 5.03
C TYR A 38 2.13 -10.35 6.00
N ILE A 39 2.71 -11.38 6.63
CA ILE A 39 3.93 -11.26 7.43
C ILE A 39 5.19 -11.46 6.55
N GLN A 40 5.15 -12.36 5.54
CA GLN A 40 6.28 -12.59 4.65
C GLN A 40 6.30 -11.67 3.42
N GLN A 41 5.19 -11.04 3.06
CA GLN A 41 5.27 -9.85 2.23
C GLN A 41 5.73 -8.71 3.15
N PRO A 42 6.98 -8.20 3.03
CA PRO A 42 7.22 -6.85 3.51
C PRO A 42 6.10 -6.03 2.89
N SER A 43 5.31 -5.43 3.77
CA SER A 43 4.12 -4.68 3.43
C SER A 43 4.36 -3.96 2.10
N ASN A 44 3.37 -3.97 1.22
CA ASN A 44 3.39 -3.15 0.00
C ASN A 44 3.44 -1.63 0.31
N GLN A 45 3.80 -1.25 1.54
CA GLN A 45 4.63 -0.09 1.81
C GLN A 45 5.94 -0.29 1.05
N GLU A 46 5.90 0.07 -0.22
CA GLU A 46 7.06 0.31 -1.07
C GLU A 46 8.18 0.82 -0.16
N GLN A 47 9.12 -0.08 0.22
CA GLN A 47 10.29 0.38 0.93
C GLN A 47 10.86 1.47 0.04
N PRO A 48 11.04 2.71 0.54
CA PRO A 48 11.35 3.84 -0.31
C PRO A 48 12.54 3.44 -1.16
N LYS A 49 12.29 3.27 -2.47
CA LYS A 49 13.30 2.73 -3.38
C LYS A 49 14.54 3.58 -3.18
N ARG A 50 15.66 2.93 -2.87
CA ARG A 50 16.92 3.64 -2.62
C ARG A 50 17.22 4.50 -3.84
N ARG A 51 17.28 5.81 -3.68
CA ARG A 51 17.62 6.73 -4.77
C ARG A 51 19.03 6.41 -5.26
N ILE A 52 19.18 6.22 -6.56
CA ILE A 52 20.47 6.01 -7.22
C ILE A 52 20.83 7.35 -7.87
N PHE A 53 21.90 7.98 -7.40
CA PHE A 53 22.43 9.21 -8.00
C PHE A 53 22.85 8.94 -9.44
N GLY A 54 22.44 9.80 -10.38
CA GLY A 54 22.82 9.69 -11.79
C GLY A 54 22.18 8.56 -12.60
N LEU A 55 21.14 7.87 -12.10
CA LEU A 55 20.52 6.71 -12.78
C LEU A 55 20.08 7.00 -14.23
N HIS A 56 19.74 8.26 -14.52
CA HIS A 56 19.27 8.73 -15.82
C HIS A 56 20.06 9.96 -16.32
N GLU A 57 21.30 10.11 -15.88
CA GLU A 57 22.15 11.21 -16.35
C GLU A 57 22.28 11.17 -17.88
N GLY A 58 22.06 12.33 -18.52
CA GLY A 58 22.08 12.47 -19.99
C GLY A 58 20.88 11.86 -20.73
N GLN A 59 19.92 11.24 -20.05
CA GLN A 59 18.73 10.65 -20.68
C GLN A 59 17.52 11.59 -20.71
N GLY A 60 17.59 12.74 -20.05
CA GLY A 60 16.55 13.77 -20.07
C GLY A 60 16.82 14.81 -21.15
N TRP A 61 15.75 15.30 -21.78
CA TRP A 61 15.77 16.53 -22.57
C TRP A 61 15.29 17.69 -21.69
N MET A 62 16.01 18.81 -21.75
CA MET A 62 15.66 20.05 -21.06
C MET A 62 15.63 21.16 -22.10
N SER A 63 14.59 21.99 -22.06
CA SER A 63 14.49 23.15 -22.94
C SER A 63 15.62 24.13 -22.65
N GLU A 64 16.15 24.77 -23.69
CA GLU A 64 17.22 25.79 -23.57
C GLU A 64 16.82 26.96 -22.67
N ASN A 65 15.52 27.27 -22.61
CA ASN A 65 14.97 28.35 -21.78
C ASN A 65 14.58 27.93 -20.36
N PHE A 66 14.93 26.73 -19.89
CA PHE A 66 14.49 26.25 -18.57
C PHE A 66 14.91 27.16 -17.41
N ASN A 67 16.08 27.81 -17.54
CA ASN A 67 16.60 28.72 -16.52
C ASN A 67 16.09 30.17 -16.69
N GLU A 68 15.34 30.45 -17.74
CA GLU A 68 14.76 31.78 -17.95
C GLU A 68 13.62 32.01 -16.96
N PRO A 69 13.42 33.26 -16.48
CA PRO A 69 12.28 33.58 -15.64
C PRO A 69 10.98 33.30 -16.39
N LEU A 70 9.99 32.77 -15.68
CA LEU A 70 8.66 32.62 -16.25
C LEU A 70 8.09 34.00 -16.59
N PRO A 71 7.41 34.13 -17.75
CA PRO A 71 6.88 35.40 -18.21
C PRO A 71 5.78 35.91 -17.26
N ASP A 72 5.53 37.22 -17.25
CA ASP A 72 4.58 37.86 -16.33
C ASP A 72 3.15 37.32 -16.52
N GLU A 73 2.77 36.95 -17.74
CA GLU A 73 1.50 36.33 -18.08
C GLU A 73 1.30 34.99 -17.36
N PHE A 74 2.37 34.23 -17.09
CA PHE A 74 2.30 32.99 -16.31
C PHE A 74 1.91 33.28 -14.85
N TRP A 75 2.37 34.40 -14.29
CA TRP A 75 2.11 34.77 -12.90
C TRP A 75 0.81 35.52 -12.71
N PHE A 76 0.46 36.40 -13.65
CA PHE A 76 -0.68 37.31 -13.55
C PHE A 76 -1.90 36.88 -14.36
N GLY A 77 -1.76 35.91 -15.26
CA GLY A 77 -2.88 35.31 -16.00
C GLY A 77 -3.58 36.28 -16.96
N GLU A 78 -2.84 37.20 -17.57
CA GLU A 78 -3.38 38.13 -18.56
C GLU A 78 -3.47 37.44 -19.94
N GLU A 79 -4.63 37.58 -20.60
CA GLU A 79 -4.91 37.01 -21.94
C GLU A 79 -4.25 37.79 -23.08
#